data_AF-A0A440HW06-F1
#
_entry.id   AF-A0A440HW06-F1
#
_cell.length_a   1.000
_cell.length_b   1.000
_cell.length_c   1.000
_cell.angle_alpha   90.00
_cell.angle_beta   90.00
_cell.angle_gamma   90.00
#
_symmetry.space_group_name_H-M   'P 1'
#
loop_
_entity.id
_entity.type
_entity.pdbx_description
1 polymer ?
#
loop_
_entity_poly.entity_id
_entity_poly.type
_entity_poly.pdbx_seq_one_letter_code
_entity_poly.pdbx_strand_id
1 'polypeptide(L)'
;MLDKPRSSLAGFFEGTNPTPPVHLGRRYDTSGNFLNEPGNTVVCHLVNGSASEAAVVELRERMRAMPDADRLAFTPISSLHMTLFQGIIEYRRRLPYWPEDVPLDTSIDDMTRLYLGRLSGFEGRGAFKIRVVDVVPTGLTVAGASDEDEGIMRAWRDALSAPFGYRHPDHNSYTFHITFAYQIRRLDDEMASQWQDVFDDCLSLLASQAPVIELRPPAFCRFKDMKHFEELLVLG
;
A
#
# COMPACT_ATOMS: atom_id res chain seq x y z
N MET A 1 -4.37 32.09 13.33
CA MET A 1 -5.32 30.95 13.39
C MET A 1 -4.53 29.76 12.91
N LEU A 2 -4.43 28.68 13.71
CA LEU A 2 -3.80 27.45 13.22
C LEU A 2 -4.64 26.94 12.05
N ASP A 3 -4.07 26.92 10.86
CA ASP A 3 -4.71 26.33 9.70
C ASP A 3 -5.05 24.88 10.06
N LYS A 4 -6.34 24.54 9.92
CA LYS A 4 -6.77 23.16 10.15
C LYS A 4 -6.07 22.30 9.10
N PRO A 5 -5.37 21.22 9.49
CA PRO A 5 -4.76 20.32 8.53
C PRO A 5 -5.84 19.78 7.57
N ARG A 6 -5.44 19.44 6.34
CA ARG A 6 -6.37 18.82 5.38
C ARG A 6 -7.13 17.68 6.05
N SER A 7 -8.40 17.48 5.68
CA SER A 7 -9.24 16.45 6.30
C SER A 7 -8.62 15.04 6.21
N SER A 8 -7.77 14.76 5.22
CA SER A 8 -7.03 13.51 5.07
C SER A 8 -5.95 13.30 6.14
N LEU A 9 -5.45 14.36 6.76
CA LEU A 9 -4.38 14.32 7.75
C LEU A 9 -4.88 14.14 9.20
N ALA A 10 -6.11 14.54 9.50
CA ALA A 10 -6.65 14.49 10.86
C ALA A 10 -6.59 13.08 11.49
N GLY A 11 -6.66 12.01 10.69
CA GLY A 11 -6.54 10.64 11.22
C GLY A 11 -5.17 10.28 11.79
N PHE A 12 -4.13 11.07 11.50
CA PHE A 12 -2.73 10.75 11.80
C PHE A 12 -2.18 11.43 13.06
N PHE A 13 -2.84 12.45 13.58
CA PHE A 13 -2.37 13.24 14.73
C PHE A 13 -3.03 12.82 16.06
N GLU A 14 -2.32 13.01 17.18
CA GLU A 14 -2.73 12.56 18.52
C GLU A 14 -4.06 13.18 18.96
N GLY A 15 -4.21 14.49 18.84
CA GLY A 15 -5.37 15.24 19.32
C GLY A 15 -6.67 14.90 18.59
N THR A 16 -6.57 14.59 17.29
CA THR A 16 -7.72 14.24 16.46
C THR A 16 -8.01 12.74 16.39
N ASN A 17 -7.03 11.89 16.71
CA ASN A 17 -7.21 10.44 16.76
C ASN A 17 -6.37 9.79 17.88
N PRO A 18 -6.89 9.74 19.12
CA PRO A 18 -6.15 9.19 20.26
C PRO A 18 -6.05 7.66 20.24
N THR A 19 -6.70 6.99 19.27
CA THR A 19 -6.71 5.52 19.21
C THR A 19 -5.32 5.01 18.77
N PRO A 20 -4.72 4.05 19.49
CA PRO A 20 -3.46 3.45 19.10
C PRO A 20 -3.49 2.86 17.67
N PRO A 21 -2.37 2.86 16.93
CA PRO A 21 -2.30 2.22 15.62
C PRO A 21 -2.64 0.73 15.68
N VAL A 22 -3.57 0.29 14.83
CA VAL A 22 -4.19 -1.05 14.87
C VAL A 22 -3.18 -2.19 14.65
N HIS A 23 -2.08 -1.92 13.94
CA HIS A 23 -1.10 -2.94 13.54
C HIS A 23 0.10 -3.07 14.50
N LEU A 24 0.20 -2.20 15.52
CA LEU A 24 1.28 -2.24 16.51
C LEU A 24 1.25 -3.55 17.30
N GLY A 25 2.41 -4.19 17.45
CA GLY A 25 2.57 -5.49 18.10
C GLY A 25 2.20 -6.70 17.24
N ARG A 26 1.71 -6.49 16.00
CA ARG A 26 1.43 -7.56 15.03
C ARG A 26 2.25 -7.45 13.77
N ARG A 27 2.22 -6.29 13.12
CA ARG A 27 2.98 -6.01 11.88
C ARG A 27 4.36 -5.43 12.17
N TYR A 28 4.47 -4.64 13.23
CA TYR A 28 5.71 -4.01 13.68
C TYR A 28 5.70 -3.83 15.20
N ASP A 29 6.88 -3.76 15.81
CA ASP A 29 7.05 -3.47 17.24
C ASP A 29 7.15 -1.96 17.52
N THR A 30 7.30 -1.60 18.80
CA THR A 30 7.44 -0.20 19.23
C THR A 30 8.76 0.45 18.82
N SER A 31 9.72 -0.33 18.33
CA SER A 31 10.99 0.16 17.77
C SER A 31 10.92 0.30 16.25
N GLY A 32 9.77 0.01 15.63
CA GLY A 32 9.57 0.07 14.19
C GLY A 32 10.12 -1.14 13.43
N ASN A 33 10.49 -2.23 14.11
CA ASN A 33 10.92 -3.44 13.43
C ASN A 33 9.71 -4.21 12.90
N PHE A 34 9.71 -4.54 11.61
CA PHE A 34 8.68 -5.38 11.02
C PHE A 34 8.75 -6.82 11.56
N LEU A 35 7.60 -7.31 12.02
CA LEU A 35 7.41 -8.62 12.60
C LEU A 35 6.95 -9.63 11.54
N ASN A 36 7.10 -10.91 11.85
CA ASN A 36 6.65 -12.00 10.99
C ASN A 36 5.12 -12.00 10.85
N GLU A 37 4.65 -11.65 9.66
CA GLU A 37 3.23 -11.60 9.26
C GLU A 37 3.13 -12.12 7.82
N PRO A 38 3.29 -13.44 7.61
CA PRO A 38 3.37 -14.00 6.27
C PRO A 38 2.03 -13.94 5.53
N GLY A 39 2.11 -13.79 4.23
CA GLY A 39 0.95 -13.73 3.35
C GLY A 39 1.32 -13.73 1.87
N ASN A 40 0.30 -13.53 1.04
CA ASN A 40 0.45 -13.33 -0.39
C ASN A 40 -0.46 -12.19 -0.88
N THR A 41 -0.19 -11.67 -2.07
CA THR A 41 -0.84 -10.47 -2.58
C THR A 41 -0.61 -10.32 -4.08
N VAL A 42 -1.40 -9.46 -4.75
CA VAL A 42 -1.09 -8.98 -6.10
C VAL A 42 -0.69 -7.52 -6.02
N VAL A 43 0.56 -7.22 -6.38
CA VAL A 43 1.15 -5.88 -6.27
C VAL A 43 1.80 -5.46 -7.58
N CYS A 44 2.00 -4.15 -7.72
CA CYS A 44 2.79 -3.55 -8.78
C CYS A 44 3.95 -2.80 -8.11
N HIS A 45 5.17 -3.29 -8.29
CA HIS A 45 6.38 -2.62 -7.78
C HIS A 45 6.70 -1.37 -8.59
N LEU A 46 7.42 -0.42 -7.99
CA LEU A 46 8.00 0.68 -8.77
C LEU A 46 9.01 0.15 -9.80
N VAL A 47 9.17 0.87 -10.90
CA VAL A 47 10.23 0.57 -11.88
C VAL A 47 11.56 1.09 -11.34
N ASN A 48 12.45 0.16 -10.96
CA ASN A 48 13.77 0.49 -10.40
C ASN A 48 14.61 1.36 -11.36
N GLY A 49 15.15 2.45 -10.86
CA GLY A 49 15.94 3.42 -11.59
C GLY A 49 15.13 4.39 -12.47
N SER A 50 13.80 4.32 -12.44
CA SER A 50 12.95 5.28 -13.18
C SER A 50 12.97 6.66 -12.54
N ALA A 51 12.68 7.69 -13.34
CA ALA A 51 12.56 9.05 -12.83
C ALA A 51 11.41 9.18 -11.80
N SER A 52 10.31 8.45 -12.03
CA SER A 52 9.18 8.45 -11.09
C SER A 52 9.50 7.75 -9.77
N GLU A 53 10.28 6.67 -9.77
CA GLU A 53 10.79 6.07 -8.53
C GLU A 53 11.68 7.04 -7.77
N ALA A 54 12.60 7.74 -8.44
CA ALA A 54 13.48 8.71 -7.81
C ALA A 54 12.68 9.83 -7.10
N ALA A 55 11.62 10.35 -7.75
CA ALA A 55 10.73 11.34 -7.15
C ALA A 55 9.95 10.81 -5.92
N VAL A 56 9.50 9.55 -5.99
CA VAL A 56 8.83 8.87 -4.87
C VAL A 56 9.79 8.66 -3.68
N VAL A 57 11.04 8.28 -3.95
CA VAL A 57 12.07 8.09 -2.92
C VAL A 57 12.47 9.42 -2.28
N GLU A 58 12.64 10.49 -3.07
CA GLU A 58 12.91 11.83 -2.57
C GLU A 58 11.82 12.29 -1.58
N LEU A 59 10.55 12.09 -1.91
CA LEU A 59 9.43 12.37 -1.02
C LEU A 59 9.55 11.60 0.30
N ARG A 60 9.81 10.29 0.20
CA ARG A 60 9.96 9.42 1.37
C ARG A 60 11.12 9.89 2.27
N GLU A 61 12.24 10.33 1.71
CA GLU A 61 13.36 10.85 2.52
C GLU A 61 13.04 12.21 3.15
N ARG A 62 12.26 13.08 2.50
CA ARG A 62 11.74 14.31 3.14
C ARG A 62 10.86 14.00 4.34
N MET A 63 9.98 13.01 4.22
CA MET A 63 9.17 12.55 5.37
C MET A 63 10.03 11.98 6.49
N ARG A 64 11.10 11.25 6.15
CA ARG A 64 12.03 10.67 7.12
C ARG A 64 12.89 11.72 7.83
N ALA A 65 13.07 12.90 7.22
CA ALA A 65 13.75 14.04 7.81
C ALA A 65 12.87 14.87 8.77
N MET A 66 11.57 14.56 8.86
CA MET A 66 10.67 15.25 9.79
C MET A 66 11.10 15.02 11.25
N PRO A 67 11.02 16.04 12.13
CA PRO A 67 11.45 15.93 13.53
C PRO A 67 10.81 14.78 14.32
N ASP A 68 9.58 14.42 14.00
CA ASP A 68 8.83 13.34 14.65
C ASP A 68 8.67 12.09 13.75
N ALA A 69 9.58 11.91 12.77
CA ALA A 69 9.59 10.74 11.90
C ALA A 69 9.88 9.42 12.65
N ASP A 70 10.44 9.47 13.86
CA ASP A 70 10.60 8.31 14.76
C ASP A 70 9.26 7.69 15.18
N ARG A 71 8.16 8.43 14.98
CA ARG A 71 6.78 7.95 15.18
C ARG A 71 6.32 7.01 14.05
N LEU A 72 7.12 6.84 13.00
CA LEU A 72 6.81 6.06 11.80
C LEU A 72 7.81 4.91 11.61
N ALA A 73 7.29 3.72 11.28
CA ALA A 73 8.07 2.56 10.85
C ALA A 73 8.14 2.52 9.33
N PHE A 74 9.25 2.99 8.75
CA PHE A 74 9.43 3.06 7.29
C PHE A 74 9.77 1.71 6.67
N THR A 75 9.10 1.37 5.57
CA THR A 75 9.42 0.19 4.75
C THR A 75 10.70 0.41 3.93
N PRO A 76 11.44 -0.63 3.55
CA PRO A 76 12.57 -0.52 2.63
C PRO A 76 12.16 0.03 1.26
N ILE A 77 13.02 0.82 0.59
CA ILE A 77 12.76 1.33 -0.77
C ILE A 77 12.45 0.19 -1.75
N SER A 78 13.20 -0.91 -1.67
CA SER A 78 12.99 -2.10 -2.50
C SER A 78 11.64 -2.80 -2.31
N SER A 79 10.88 -2.42 -1.27
CA SER A 79 9.55 -2.96 -1.00
C SER A 79 8.43 -2.05 -1.48
N LEU A 80 8.72 -0.85 -1.99
CA LEU A 80 7.69 0.08 -2.44
C LEU A 80 6.88 -0.54 -3.59
N HIS A 81 5.57 -0.52 -3.41
CA HIS A 81 4.61 -1.09 -4.35
C HIS A 81 3.23 -0.46 -4.15
N MET A 82 2.40 -0.53 -5.19
CA MET A 82 0.96 -0.36 -5.09
C MET A 82 0.32 -1.75 -4.97
N THR A 83 -0.52 -1.98 -3.96
CA THR A 83 -1.33 -3.20 -3.92
C THR A 83 -2.49 -3.08 -4.90
N LEU A 84 -2.59 -4.00 -5.85
CA LEU A 84 -3.70 -4.09 -6.78
C LEU A 84 -4.85 -4.91 -6.19
N PHE A 85 -4.54 -6.07 -5.61
CA PHE A 85 -5.50 -6.93 -4.93
C PHE A 85 -4.86 -7.60 -3.70
N GLN A 86 -5.55 -7.54 -2.56
CA GLN A 86 -5.03 -8.13 -1.31
C GLN A 86 -5.29 -9.64 -1.29
N GLY A 87 -4.23 -10.43 -1.14
CA GLY A 87 -4.31 -11.86 -0.84
C GLY A 87 -4.58 -12.15 0.63
N ILE A 88 -4.21 -13.35 1.07
CA ILE A 88 -4.37 -13.79 2.47
C ILE A 88 -3.17 -13.41 3.34
N ILE A 89 -3.39 -13.34 4.65
CA ILE A 89 -2.37 -12.96 5.64
C ILE A 89 -2.64 -13.64 6.99
N GLU A 90 -1.57 -14.08 7.69
CA GLU A 90 -1.63 -14.92 8.90
C GLU A 90 -2.60 -14.43 9.97
N TYR A 91 -2.60 -13.12 10.28
CA TYR A 91 -3.43 -12.57 11.36
C TYR A 91 -4.83 -12.10 10.90
N ARG A 92 -5.28 -12.54 9.73
CA ARG A 92 -6.63 -12.25 9.20
C ARG A 92 -7.28 -13.49 8.55
N ARG A 93 -7.19 -14.63 9.23
CA ARG A 93 -7.82 -15.91 8.85
C ARG A 93 -9.32 -15.92 9.15
N ARG A 94 -10.12 -15.18 8.37
CA ARG A 94 -11.59 -15.13 8.51
C ARG A 94 -12.26 -14.64 7.24
N LEU A 95 -13.52 -15.00 7.05
CA LEU A 95 -14.35 -14.44 5.98
C LEU A 95 -14.64 -12.93 6.24
N PRO A 96 -14.80 -12.10 5.19
CA PRO A 96 -14.63 -12.41 3.77
C PRO A 96 -13.19 -12.09 3.27
N TYR A 97 -12.16 -12.28 4.12
CA TYR A 97 -10.73 -12.07 3.79
C TYR A 97 -10.00 -13.38 3.46
N TRP A 98 -10.76 -14.45 3.29
CA TRP A 98 -10.32 -15.82 3.06
C TRP A 98 -11.38 -16.49 2.18
N PRO A 99 -11.01 -17.40 1.25
CA PRO A 99 -11.99 -18.06 0.40
C PRO A 99 -12.85 -19.05 1.19
N GLU A 100 -14.15 -19.05 0.94
CA GLU A 100 -15.11 -19.89 1.66
C GLU A 100 -14.90 -21.39 1.46
N ASP A 101 -14.28 -21.77 0.33
CA ASP A 101 -14.04 -23.16 -0.06
C ASP A 101 -12.73 -23.75 0.49
N VAL A 102 -12.00 -23.01 1.35
CA VAL A 102 -10.73 -23.46 1.93
C VAL A 102 -10.75 -23.30 3.46
N PRO A 103 -10.34 -24.31 4.26
CA PRO A 103 -10.27 -24.21 5.72
C PRO A 103 -9.41 -23.03 6.19
N LEU A 104 -9.86 -22.33 7.24
CA LEU A 104 -9.19 -21.14 7.80
C LEU A 104 -7.80 -21.43 8.40
N ASP A 105 -7.53 -22.67 8.77
CA ASP A 105 -6.27 -23.17 9.33
C ASP A 105 -5.27 -23.66 8.25
N THR A 106 -5.64 -23.61 6.97
CA THR A 106 -4.73 -23.94 5.86
C THR A 106 -3.50 -23.04 5.90
N SER A 107 -2.29 -23.61 5.80
CA SER A 107 -1.06 -22.83 5.95
C SER A 107 -0.91 -21.74 4.86
N ILE A 108 -0.16 -20.68 5.14
CA ILE A 108 0.09 -19.61 4.15
C ILE A 108 0.78 -20.17 2.89
N ASP A 109 1.69 -21.12 3.05
CA ASP A 109 2.38 -21.76 1.94
C ASP A 109 1.42 -22.60 1.08
N ASP A 110 0.50 -23.35 1.70
CA ASP A 110 -0.52 -24.12 0.99
C ASP A 110 -1.49 -23.21 0.23
N MET A 111 -1.92 -22.10 0.86
CA MET A 111 -2.73 -21.08 0.20
C MET A 111 -2.00 -20.45 -0.99
N THR A 112 -0.71 -20.18 -0.85
CA THR A 112 0.11 -19.61 -1.93
C THR A 112 0.23 -20.58 -3.10
N ARG A 113 0.46 -21.87 -2.83
CA ARG A 113 0.48 -22.93 -3.86
C ARG A 113 -0.88 -23.08 -4.54
N LEU A 114 -1.96 -23.01 -3.78
CA LEU A 114 -3.33 -23.05 -4.31
C LEU A 114 -3.58 -21.86 -5.25
N TYR A 115 -3.21 -20.64 -4.87
CA TYR A 115 -3.41 -19.48 -5.74
C TYR A 115 -2.55 -19.50 -6.99
N LEU A 116 -1.31 -20.01 -6.94
CA LEU A 116 -0.53 -20.24 -8.16
C LEU A 116 -1.27 -21.16 -9.14
N GLY A 117 -1.90 -22.23 -8.63
CA GLY A 117 -2.75 -23.10 -9.45
C GLY A 117 -3.96 -22.37 -10.03
N ARG A 118 -4.68 -21.59 -9.22
CA ARG A 118 -5.87 -20.85 -9.66
C ARG A 118 -5.57 -19.68 -10.60
N LEU A 119 -4.37 -19.11 -10.53
CA LEU A 119 -3.91 -18.02 -11.39
C LEU A 119 -3.22 -18.52 -12.67
N SER A 120 -3.05 -19.84 -12.83
CA SER A 120 -2.49 -20.41 -14.05
C SER A 120 -3.36 -20.08 -15.26
N GLY A 121 -2.79 -19.38 -16.25
CA GLY A 121 -3.53 -18.93 -17.43
C GLY A 121 -4.48 -17.76 -17.17
N PHE A 122 -4.33 -17.06 -16.04
CA PHE A 122 -5.07 -15.83 -15.79
C PHE A 122 -4.70 -14.77 -16.83
N GLU A 123 -5.73 -14.24 -17.51
CA GLU A 123 -5.57 -13.15 -18.47
C GLU A 123 -5.75 -11.80 -17.79
N GLY A 124 -4.79 -10.89 -18.02
CA GLY A 124 -4.85 -9.53 -17.51
C GLY A 124 -6.01 -8.69 -18.05
N ARG A 125 -6.16 -7.48 -17.51
CA ARG A 125 -7.17 -6.49 -17.95
C ARG A 125 -6.57 -5.29 -18.67
N GLY A 126 -5.35 -5.44 -19.18
CA GLY A 126 -4.61 -4.40 -19.88
C GLY A 126 -3.68 -3.60 -18.96
N ALA A 127 -2.81 -2.80 -19.56
CA ALA A 127 -1.93 -1.90 -18.85
C ALA A 127 -2.71 -0.68 -18.34
N PHE A 128 -2.27 -0.10 -17.23
CA PHE A 128 -2.82 1.13 -16.66
C PHE A 128 -1.70 2.02 -16.15
N LYS A 129 -1.97 3.31 -16.09
CA LYS A 129 -1.09 4.33 -15.52
C LYS A 129 -1.72 4.88 -14.25
N ILE A 130 -0.89 5.23 -13.27
CA ILE A 130 -1.36 5.85 -12.03
C ILE A 130 -0.75 7.24 -11.84
N ARG A 131 -1.44 8.07 -11.08
CA ARG A 131 -0.95 9.36 -10.61
C ARG A 131 -1.19 9.50 -9.12
N VAL A 132 -0.41 10.36 -8.47
CA VAL A 132 -0.61 10.71 -7.07
C VAL A 132 -1.79 11.68 -6.95
N VAL A 133 -2.68 11.44 -5.98
CA VAL A 133 -3.83 12.30 -5.69
C VAL A 133 -3.74 12.95 -4.30
N ASP A 134 -3.01 12.33 -3.37
CA ASP A 134 -2.74 12.90 -2.06
C ASP A 134 -1.44 12.32 -1.48
N VAL A 135 -0.82 13.07 -0.57
CA VAL A 135 0.35 12.65 0.20
C VAL A 135 -0.04 12.66 1.68
N VAL A 136 0.21 11.54 2.36
CA VAL A 136 -0.15 11.35 3.77
C VAL A 136 1.04 10.78 4.54
N PRO A 137 1.05 10.82 5.89
CA PRO A 137 2.17 10.34 6.70
C PRO A 137 2.58 8.88 6.47
N THR A 138 1.70 8.05 5.92
CA THR A 138 1.98 6.64 5.62
C THR A 138 2.40 6.39 4.17
N GLY A 139 2.40 7.41 3.30
CA GLY A 139 2.82 7.30 1.89
C GLY A 139 1.93 8.08 0.93
N LEU A 140 1.60 7.47 -0.20
CA LEU A 140 0.87 8.12 -1.29
C LEU A 140 -0.51 7.52 -1.46
N THR A 141 -1.52 8.37 -1.64
CA THR A 141 -2.79 7.96 -2.24
C THR A 141 -2.67 8.13 -3.75
N VAL A 142 -3.05 7.11 -4.50
CA VAL A 142 -2.95 7.11 -5.97
C VAL A 142 -4.29 6.73 -6.59
N ALA A 143 -4.46 7.10 -7.86
CA ALA A 143 -5.61 6.73 -8.69
C ALA A 143 -5.15 6.50 -10.13
N GLY A 144 -6.04 6.00 -10.98
CA GLY A 144 -5.83 6.01 -12.42
C GLY A 144 -5.41 7.39 -12.92
N ALA A 145 -4.44 7.43 -13.85
CA ALA A 145 -4.01 8.68 -14.47
C ALA A 145 -5.15 9.32 -15.28
N SER A 146 -6.07 8.49 -15.80
CA SER A 146 -7.33 8.84 -16.43
C SER A 146 -8.48 7.97 -15.89
N ASP A 147 -9.73 8.28 -16.27
CA ASP A 147 -10.90 7.46 -15.96
C ASP A 147 -10.82 6.06 -16.62
N GLU A 148 -10.16 5.96 -17.78
CA GLU A 148 -9.91 4.69 -18.45
C GLU A 148 -8.94 3.83 -17.63
N ASP A 149 -7.84 4.42 -17.15
CA ASP A 149 -6.87 3.72 -16.30
C ASP A 149 -7.53 3.23 -15.00
N GLU A 150 -8.35 4.07 -14.36
CA GLU A 150 -9.11 3.69 -13.17
C GLU A 150 -10.05 2.52 -13.47
N GLY A 151 -10.77 2.57 -14.60
CA GLY A 151 -11.62 1.49 -15.08
C GLY A 151 -10.86 0.16 -15.25
N ILE A 152 -9.66 0.20 -15.83
CA ILE A 152 -8.79 -0.96 -15.98
C ILE A 152 -8.36 -1.51 -14.61
N MET A 153 -7.93 -0.64 -13.69
CA MET A 153 -7.53 -1.04 -12.34
C MET A 153 -8.68 -1.73 -11.57
N ARG A 154 -9.91 -1.23 -11.71
CA ARG A 154 -11.11 -1.84 -11.12
C ARG A 154 -11.44 -3.18 -11.78
N ALA A 155 -11.35 -3.27 -13.11
CA ALA A 155 -11.54 -4.53 -13.84
C ALA A 155 -10.53 -5.61 -13.43
N TRP A 156 -9.26 -5.24 -13.20
CA TRP A 156 -8.25 -6.14 -12.64
C TRP A 156 -8.68 -6.71 -11.29
N ARG A 157 -9.13 -5.85 -10.37
CA ARG A 157 -9.60 -6.27 -9.04
C ARG A 157 -10.79 -7.22 -9.14
N ASP A 158 -11.76 -6.89 -9.97
CA ASP A 158 -12.93 -7.74 -10.20
C ASP A 158 -12.54 -9.11 -10.74
N ALA A 159 -11.63 -9.15 -11.72
CA ALA A 159 -11.14 -10.40 -12.30
C ALA A 159 -10.38 -11.24 -11.27
N LEU A 160 -9.55 -10.63 -10.43
CA LEU A 160 -8.79 -11.31 -9.38
C LEU A 160 -9.68 -11.88 -8.27
N SER A 161 -10.89 -11.32 -8.05
CA SER A 161 -11.81 -11.87 -7.05
C SER A 161 -12.25 -13.31 -7.33
N ALA A 162 -12.26 -13.73 -8.61
CA ALA A 162 -12.65 -15.09 -8.99
C ALA A 162 -11.62 -16.16 -8.57
N PRO A 163 -10.33 -16.09 -8.98
CA PRO A 163 -9.33 -17.05 -8.51
C PRO A 163 -9.07 -16.94 -7.01
N PHE A 164 -9.14 -15.73 -6.42
CA PHE A 164 -8.96 -15.59 -4.97
C PHE A 164 -10.15 -16.14 -4.17
N GLY A 165 -11.36 -16.12 -4.74
CA GLY A 165 -12.57 -16.69 -4.15
C GLY A 165 -13.23 -15.82 -3.08
N TYR A 166 -12.90 -14.52 -3.03
CA TYR A 166 -13.51 -13.58 -2.08
C TYR A 166 -13.40 -12.13 -2.55
N ARG A 167 -14.14 -11.25 -1.86
CA ARG A 167 -14.06 -9.79 -1.98
C ARG A 167 -14.06 -9.19 -0.58
N HIS A 168 -13.15 -8.24 -0.33
CA HIS A 168 -13.20 -7.48 0.93
C HIS A 168 -14.41 -6.53 0.95
N PRO A 169 -14.88 -6.09 2.13
CA PRO A 169 -16.02 -5.18 2.23
C PRO A 169 -15.82 -3.87 1.45
N ASP A 170 -14.58 -3.42 1.31
CA ASP A 170 -14.19 -2.21 0.58
C ASP A 170 -13.83 -2.48 -0.90
N HIS A 171 -14.16 -3.65 -1.47
CA HIS A 171 -13.68 -4.05 -2.80
C HIS A 171 -13.93 -2.98 -3.88
N ASN A 172 -15.16 -2.46 -3.94
CA ASN A 172 -15.60 -1.45 -4.91
C ASN A 172 -15.12 -0.03 -4.55
N SER A 173 -14.81 0.24 -3.28
CA SER A 173 -14.40 1.55 -2.76
C SER A 173 -12.92 1.60 -2.38
N TYR A 174 -12.13 0.61 -2.80
CA TYR A 174 -10.74 0.47 -2.40
C TYR A 174 -9.93 1.69 -2.81
N THR A 175 -9.19 2.24 -1.85
CA THR A 175 -8.29 3.36 -2.08
C THR A 175 -6.89 2.83 -2.39
N PHE A 176 -6.45 3.04 -3.63
CA PHE A 176 -5.10 2.64 -4.04
C PHE A 176 -4.06 3.54 -3.38
N HIS A 177 -2.96 2.94 -2.95
CA HIS A 177 -1.91 3.63 -2.25
C HIS A 177 -0.56 2.93 -2.40
N ILE A 178 0.51 3.69 -2.20
CA ILE A 178 1.88 3.19 -2.04
C ILE A 178 2.31 3.48 -0.60
N THR A 179 2.55 2.43 0.17
CA THR A 179 2.93 2.58 1.58
C THR A 179 4.42 2.85 1.73
N PHE A 180 4.76 3.93 2.42
CA PHE A 180 6.13 4.26 2.82
C PHE A 180 6.41 3.87 4.26
N ALA A 181 5.39 3.99 5.12
CA ALA A 181 5.55 3.77 6.55
C ALA A 181 4.22 3.40 7.22
N TYR A 182 4.33 2.90 8.46
CA TYR A 182 3.21 2.70 9.36
C TYR A 182 3.40 3.50 10.65
N GLN A 183 2.32 3.99 11.26
CA GLN A 183 2.43 4.73 12.53
C GLN A 183 2.73 3.79 13.70
N ILE A 184 3.86 4.01 14.37
CA ILE A 184 4.17 3.40 15.68
C ILE A 184 3.33 4.10 16.75
N ARG A 185 3.25 5.42 16.65
CA ARG A 185 2.37 6.31 17.42
C ARG A 185 1.84 7.41 16.50
N ARG A 186 0.77 8.08 16.92
CA ARG A 186 0.23 9.22 16.18
C ARG A 186 1.25 10.35 16.15
N LEU A 187 1.20 11.18 15.11
CA LEU A 187 2.07 12.34 14.96
C LEU A 187 1.72 13.42 15.98
N ASP A 188 2.70 14.26 16.26
CA ASP A 188 2.54 15.36 17.20
C ASP A 188 1.67 16.47 16.60
N ASP A 189 0.63 16.92 17.29
CA ASP A 189 -0.26 17.99 16.80
C ASP A 189 0.52 19.29 16.53
N GLU A 190 1.60 19.56 17.27
CA GLU A 190 2.46 20.73 17.06
C GLU A 190 3.20 20.69 15.72
N MET A 191 3.35 19.50 15.13
CA MET A 191 4.02 19.28 13.85
C MET A 191 3.06 19.36 12.65
N ALA A 192 1.76 19.52 12.88
CA ALA A 192 0.75 19.42 11.82
C ALA A 192 0.97 20.41 10.66
N SER A 193 1.36 21.65 10.95
CA SER A 193 1.63 22.64 9.89
C SER A 193 2.88 22.28 9.08
N GLN A 194 3.95 21.81 9.74
CA GLN A 194 5.19 21.45 9.07
C GLN A 194 5.00 20.21 8.17
N TRP A 195 4.22 19.23 8.61
CA TRP A 195 3.83 18.11 7.77
C TRP A 195 3.01 18.56 6.56
N GLN A 196 2.06 19.47 6.75
CA GLN A 196 1.26 20.03 5.65
C GLN A 196 2.14 20.75 4.61
N ASP A 197 3.09 21.59 5.05
CA ASP A 197 4.02 22.30 4.17
C ASP A 197 4.86 21.31 3.34
N VAL A 198 5.42 20.28 3.98
CA VAL A 198 6.17 19.23 3.27
C VAL A 198 5.30 18.52 2.24
N PHE A 199 4.05 18.19 2.56
CA PHE A 199 3.16 17.50 1.63
C PHE A 199 2.75 18.37 0.45
N ASP A 200 2.53 19.66 0.65
CA ASP A 200 2.18 20.59 -0.43
C ASP A 200 3.35 20.80 -1.41
N ASP A 201 4.57 20.91 -0.89
CA ASP A 201 5.79 20.94 -1.70
C ASP A 201 5.97 19.64 -2.47
N CYS A 202 5.74 18.50 -1.81
CA CYS A 202 5.90 17.18 -2.42
C CYS A 202 4.86 16.89 -3.49
N LEU A 203 3.61 17.31 -3.31
CA LEU A 203 2.57 17.22 -4.35
C LEU A 203 2.94 18.05 -5.57
N SER A 204 3.44 19.26 -5.37
CA SER A 204 3.90 20.14 -6.47
C SER A 204 5.11 19.54 -7.21
N LEU A 205 6.05 18.93 -6.48
CA LEU A 205 7.19 18.21 -7.04
C LEU A 205 6.74 17.03 -7.90
N LEU A 206 5.84 16.18 -7.37
CA LEU A 206 5.34 15.01 -8.09
C LEU A 206 4.55 15.40 -9.34
N ALA A 207 3.68 16.42 -9.24
CA ALA A 207 2.91 16.90 -10.38
C ALA A 207 3.80 17.38 -11.55
N SER A 208 4.98 17.93 -11.24
CA SER A 208 5.91 18.43 -12.26
C SER A 208 6.89 17.38 -12.77
N GLN A 209 7.44 16.53 -11.90
CA GLN A 209 8.53 15.60 -12.23
C GLN A 209 8.06 14.17 -12.51
N ALA A 210 6.95 13.75 -11.91
CA ALA A 210 6.41 12.40 -12.01
C ALA A 210 4.87 12.43 -12.10
N PRO A 211 4.29 13.09 -13.13
CA PRO A 211 2.83 13.20 -13.29
C PRO A 211 2.17 11.83 -13.47
N VAL A 212 2.95 10.82 -13.88
CA VAL A 212 2.59 9.41 -13.89
C VAL A 212 3.68 8.64 -13.12
N ILE A 213 3.27 7.72 -12.26
CA ILE A 213 4.19 6.80 -11.57
C ILE A 213 4.32 5.52 -12.37
N GLU A 214 5.55 5.16 -12.72
CA GLU A 214 5.85 3.95 -13.47
C GLU A 214 5.83 2.73 -12.56
N LEU A 215 5.02 1.75 -12.95
CA LEU A 215 4.85 0.50 -12.23
C LEU A 215 5.26 -0.67 -13.10
N ARG A 216 5.87 -1.68 -12.48
CA ARG A 216 6.04 -3.01 -13.06
C ARG A 216 4.65 -3.66 -13.25
N PRO A 217 4.49 -4.61 -14.17
CA PRO A 217 3.23 -5.33 -14.35
C PRO A 217 2.75 -5.97 -13.04
N PRO A 218 1.44 -6.16 -12.84
CA PRO A 218 0.90 -6.82 -11.66
C PRO A 218 1.53 -8.20 -11.47
N ALA A 219 2.00 -8.50 -10.27
CA ALA A 219 2.59 -9.79 -9.93
C ALA A 219 1.93 -10.35 -8.67
N PHE A 220 1.63 -11.65 -8.70
CA PHE A 220 1.30 -12.41 -7.50
C PHE A 220 2.59 -12.67 -6.73
N CYS A 221 2.63 -12.20 -5.49
CA CYS A 221 3.80 -12.23 -4.63
C CYS A 221 3.50 -12.96 -3.32
N ARG A 222 4.54 -13.53 -2.71
CA ARG A 222 4.55 -13.90 -1.29
C ARG A 222 5.40 -12.93 -0.48
N PHE A 223 5.13 -12.84 0.81
CA PHE A 223 5.93 -12.05 1.74
C PHE A 223 5.94 -12.70 3.12
N LYS A 224 7.02 -12.49 3.87
CA LYS A 224 7.17 -12.93 5.27
C LYS A 224 6.78 -11.83 6.26
N ASP A 225 7.06 -10.60 5.87
CA ASP A 225 6.83 -9.36 6.59
C ASP A 225 6.77 -8.21 5.55
N MET A 226 6.66 -6.96 5.98
CA MET A 226 6.49 -5.82 5.06
C MET A 226 7.80 -5.35 4.38
N LYS A 227 8.92 -6.05 4.55
CA LYS A 227 10.23 -5.61 4.00
C LYS A 227 10.50 -6.10 2.58
N HIS A 228 9.81 -7.16 2.13
CA HIS A 228 10.05 -7.73 0.80
C HIS A 228 8.84 -8.51 0.30
N PHE A 229 8.53 -8.31 -0.98
CA PHE A 229 7.48 -9.01 -1.70
C PHE A 229 8.15 -9.73 -2.86
N GLU A 230 8.21 -11.05 -2.78
CA GLU A 230 8.84 -11.90 -3.79
C GLU A 230 7.83 -12.21 -4.88
N GLU A 231 8.11 -11.77 -6.11
CA GLU A 231 7.29 -12.08 -7.28
C GLU A 231 7.36 -13.59 -7.59
N LEU A 232 6.20 -14.25 -7.57
CA LEU A 232 6.07 -15.67 -7.91
C LEU A 232 5.50 -15.87 -9.32
N LEU A 233 4.59 -15.00 -9.74
CA LEU A 233 3.96 -15.04 -11.05
C LEU A 233 3.62 -13.63 -11.50
N VAL A 234 4.21 -13.18 -12.61
CA VAL A 234 3.79 -11.95 -13.29
C VAL A 234 2.51 -12.23 -14.07
N LEU A 235 1.50 -11.38 -13.90
CA LEU A 235 0.19 -11.50 -14.53
C LEU A 235 0.14 -10.62 -15.78
N GLY A 236 -0.26 -11.19 -16.90
CA GLY A 236 -0.27 -10.55 -18.23
C GLY A 236 -1.52 -10.88 -19.02
#